data_AF-A0A9X1ZW57-F1
#
_entry.id   AF-A0A9X1ZW57-F1
#
_cell.length_a   1.000
_cell.length_b   1.000
_cell.length_c   1.000
_cell.angle_alpha   90.00
_cell.angle_beta   90.00
_cell.angle_gamma   90.00
#
_symmetry.space_group_name_H-M   'P 1'
#
loop_
_entity.id
_entity.type
_entity.pdbx_description
1 polymer ?
#
loop_
_entity_poly.entity_id
_entity_poly.type
_entity_poly.pdbx_seq_one_letter_code
_entity_poly.pdbx_strand_id
1 'polypeptide(L)'
;MIPWYIYTIGFVAQILFSGRLLLQWILSEKHKRVLTPSLFWKLSLIASFLLFVYGDLQDDFSIMFGQAITYYIYIRNLQLQGEWEKMKRIFQLFIYIFPAFVVLYNYNNGTLDLQRFFNNENIPIWLVLLGTIAQIVFNLRFLYQWVYSERKKESILPLGFWILSLIGASMVLIYAILRKDPVLFTGHIFGSVVYVRNIILSLKSKRQLNEA
;
A
#
# COMPACT_ATOMS: atom_id res chain seq x y z
N MET A 1 5.64 17.03 19.84
CA MET A 1 6.29 15.73 19.55
C MET A 1 5.21 14.68 19.37
N ILE A 2 5.34 13.81 18.36
CA ILE A 2 4.34 12.76 18.07
C ILE A 2 4.37 11.71 19.22
N PRO A 3 3.22 11.37 19.82
CA PRO A 3 3.15 10.32 20.83
C PRO A 3 3.66 8.97 20.33
N TRP A 4 4.36 8.23 21.21
CA TRP A 4 4.98 6.95 20.88
C TRP A 4 4.00 5.91 20.31
N TYR A 5 2.75 5.90 20.79
CA TYR A 5 1.74 4.95 20.33
C TYR A 5 1.37 5.16 18.85
N ILE A 6 1.45 6.38 18.33
CA ILE A 6 1.21 6.66 16.91
C ILE A 6 2.31 6.01 16.07
N TYR A 7 3.57 6.16 16.48
CA TYR A 7 4.68 5.46 15.82
C TYR A 7 4.53 3.94 15.89
N THR A 8 4.08 3.39 17.02
CA THR A 8 3.82 1.96 17.15
C THR A 8 2.82 1.46 16.11
N ILE A 9 1.68 2.16 15.93
CA ILE A 9 0.68 1.81 14.91
C ILE A 9 1.31 1.81 13.51
N GLY A 10 2.07 2.86 13.19
CA GLY A 10 2.75 3.01 11.92
C GLY A 10 3.78 1.89 11.66
N PHE A 11 4.66 1.62 12.61
CA PHE A 11 5.68 0.58 12.46
C PHE A 11 5.08 -0.82 12.39
N VAL A 12 4.03 -1.12 13.15
CA VAL A 12 3.30 -2.39 13.01
C VAL A 12 2.72 -2.53 11.60
N ALA A 13 2.13 -1.47 11.05
CA ALA A 13 1.67 -1.48 9.66
C ALA A 13 2.82 -1.78 8.67
N GLN A 14 3.99 -1.16 8.85
CA GLN A 14 5.15 -1.40 7.99
C GLN A 14 5.75 -2.79 8.15
N ILE A 15 5.73 -3.38 9.35
CA ILE A 15 6.13 -4.77 9.59
C ILE A 15 5.20 -5.72 8.84
N LEU A 16 3.89 -5.48 8.85
CA LEU A 16 2.93 -6.28 8.09
C LEU A 16 3.13 -6.12 6.56
N PHE A 17 3.37 -4.90 6.08
CA PHE A 17 3.69 -4.64 4.67
C PHE A 17 5.02 -5.28 4.23
N SER A 18 5.99 -5.34 5.12
CA SER A 18 7.28 -6.00 4.87
C SER A 18 7.14 -7.52 4.92
N GLY A 19 6.38 -8.03 5.89
CA GLY A 19 6.07 -9.44 6.07
C GLY A 19 5.39 -10.05 4.86
N ARG A 20 4.43 -9.34 4.23
CA ARG A 20 3.82 -9.82 2.97
C ARG A 20 4.84 -9.92 1.82
N LEU A 21 5.81 -9.01 1.75
CA LEU A 21 6.82 -9.00 0.69
C LEU A 21 7.83 -10.13 0.90
N LEU A 22 8.24 -10.37 2.16
CA LEU A 22 9.07 -11.53 2.53
C LEU A 22 8.35 -12.85 2.25
N LEU A 23 7.08 -12.94 2.62
CA LEU A 23 6.26 -14.13 2.34
C LEU A 23 6.20 -14.41 0.84
N GLN A 24 5.91 -13.38 0.04
CA GLN A 24 5.88 -13.48 -1.42
C GLN A 24 7.24 -13.91 -1.96
N TRP A 25 8.33 -13.31 -1.46
CA TRP A 25 9.69 -13.67 -1.83
C TRP A 25 9.95 -15.16 -1.61
N ILE A 26 9.80 -15.64 -0.37
CA ILE A 26 10.13 -17.01 0.02
C ILE A 26 9.33 -18.01 -0.81
N LEU A 27 8.02 -17.77 -0.97
CA LEU A 27 7.17 -18.65 -1.77
C LEU A 27 7.52 -18.61 -3.25
N SER A 28 7.91 -17.45 -3.78
CA SER A 28 8.32 -17.36 -5.17
C SER A 28 9.64 -18.04 -5.47
N GLU A 29 10.58 -18.03 -4.55
CA GLU A 29 11.82 -18.82 -4.68
C GLU A 29 11.54 -20.31 -4.63
N LYS A 30 10.70 -20.75 -3.68
CA LYS A 30 10.34 -22.16 -3.54
C LYS A 30 9.66 -22.72 -4.79
N HIS A 31 8.79 -21.95 -5.43
CA HIS A 31 7.99 -22.39 -6.57
C HIS A 31 8.52 -21.93 -7.93
N LYS A 32 9.66 -21.21 -7.97
CA LYS A 32 10.27 -20.60 -9.18
C LYS A 32 9.28 -19.79 -10.04
N ARG A 33 8.23 -19.26 -9.43
CA ARG A 33 7.16 -18.46 -10.08
C ARG A 33 6.69 -17.37 -9.13
N VAL A 34 6.29 -16.21 -9.67
CA VAL A 34 5.77 -15.11 -8.86
C VAL A 34 4.36 -15.45 -8.40
N LEU A 35 4.19 -15.76 -7.11
CA LEU A 35 2.92 -16.22 -6.53
C LEU A 35 2.41 -15.19 -5.51
N THR A 36 1.10 -14.96 -5.50
CA THR A 36 0.40 -14.05 -4.59
C THR A 36 -0.54 -14.85 -3.68
N PRO A 37 -0.03 -15.46 -2.60
CA PRO A 37 -0.88 -16.23 -1.69
C PRO A 37 -1.95 -15.34 -1.06
N SER A 38 -3.07 -15.91 -0.62
CA SER A 38 -4.13 -15.13 0.04
C SER A 38 -3.67 -14.39 1.29
N LEU A 39 -2.70 -14.97 2.01
CA LEU A 39 -2.07 -14.33 3.15
C LEU A 39 -1.38 -13.00 2.79
N PHE A 40 -0.87 -12.85 1.56
CA PHE A 40 -0.31 -11.57 1.07
C PHE A 40 -1.37 -10.46 1.15
N TRP A 41 -2.57 -10.73 0.65
CA TRP A 41 -3.66 -9.75 0.61
C TRP A 41 -4.28 -9.51 2.00
N LYS A 42 -4.39 -10.54 2.84
CA LYS A 42 -4.86 -10.40 4.23
C LYS A 42 -3.94 -9.51 5.06
N LEU A 43 -2.62 -9.75 5.00
CA LEU A 43 -1.63 -8.89 5.67
C LEU A 43 -1.67 -7.46 5.12
N SER A 44 -1.83 -7.31 3.80
CA SER A 44 -1.95 -5.99 3.15
C SER A 44 -3.16 -5.20 3.64
N LEU A 45 -4.30 -5.87 3.82
CA LEU A 45 -5.54 -5.23 4.27
C LEU A 45 -5.40 -4.71 5.70
N ILE A 46 -4.85 -5.52 6.61
CA ILE A 46 -4.61 -5.13 8.01
C ILE A 46 -3.58 -4.00 8.07
N ALA A 47 -2.48 -4.12 7.30
CA ALA A 47 -1.46 -3.08 7.23
C ALA A 47 -2.03 -1.75 6.73
N SER A 48 -2.89 -1.79 5.70
CA SER A 48 -3.52 -0.60 5.13
C SER A 48 -4.49 0.06 6.11
N PHE A 49 -5.26 -0.74 6.85
CA PHE A 49 -6.10 -0.26 7.94
C PHE A 49 -5.28 0.52 8.99
N LEU A 50 -4.20 -0.08 9.49
CA LEU A 50 -3.35 0.54 10.51
C LEU A 50 -2.64 1.79 9.97
N LEU A 51 -2.16 1.75 8.72
CA LEU A 51 -1.48 2.90 8.12
C LEU A 51 -2.47 4.03 7.79
N PHE A 52 -3.74 3.72 7.51
CA PHE A 52 -4.80 4.72 7.40
C PHE A 52 -5.04 5.44 8.73
N VAL A 53 -5.19 4.68 9.82
CA VAL A 53 -5.30 5.23 11.19
C VAL A 53 -4.08 6.08 11.54
N TYR A 54 -2.88 5.61 11.20
CA TYR A 54 -1.65 6.36 11.37
C TYR A 54 -1.66 7.71 10.62
N GLY A 55 -2.18 7.73 9.39
CA GLY A 55 -2.33 8.97 8.61
C GLY A 55 -3.33 9.94 9.24
N ASP A 56 -4.47 9.44 9.70
CA ASP A 56 -5.51 10.24 10.37
C ASP A 56 -5.00 10.88 11.67
N LEU A 57 -4.30 10.10 12.50
CA LEU A 57 -3.69 10.58 13.74
C LEU A 57 -2.55 11.58 13.54
N GLN A 58 -2.08 11.74 12.31
CA GLN A 58 -1.01 12.64 11.94
C GLN A 58 -1.41 13.74 10.97
N ASP A 59 -2.73 13.90 10.75
CA ASP A 59 -3.28 14.91 9.86
C ASP A 59 -2.71 14.83 8.44
N ASP A 60 -2.39 13.61 8.00
CA ASP A 60 -1.72 13.34 6.74
C ASP A 60 -2.70 12.75 5.73
N PHE A 61 -3.34 13.66 4.98
CA PHE A 61 -4.28 13.30 3.93
C PHE A 61 -3.67 12.39 2.87
N SER A 62 -2.40 12.61 2.51
CA SER A 62 -1.75 11.81 1.47
C SER A 62 -1.71 10.34 1.85
N ILE A 63 -1.33 10.03 3.09
CA ILE A 63 -1.33 8.65 3.60
C ILE A 63 -2.75 8.07 3.60
N MET A 64 -3.72 8.78 4.18
CA MET A 64 -5.11 8.31 4.25
C MET A 64 -5.68 8.02 2.87
N PHE A 65 -5.50 8.94 1.92
CA PHE A 65 -5.97 8.82 0.55
C PHE A 65 -5.36 7.60 -0.15
N GLY A 66 -4.04 7.47 -0.08
CA GLY A 66 -3.33 6.35 -0.70
C GLY A 66 -3.78 5.01 -0.13
N GLN A 67 -3.94 4.93 1.20
CA GLN A 67 -4.40 3.73 1.87
C GLN A 67 -5.85 3.40 1.52
N ALA A 68 -6.76 4.37 1.53
CA ALA A 68 -8.16 4.16 1.14
C ALA A 68 -8.29 3.52 -0.24
N ILE A 69 -7.48 3.95 -1.22
CA ILE A 69 -7.47 3.32 -2.56
C ILE A 69 -6.94 1.88 -2.48
N THR A 70 -5.75 1.68 -1.92
CA THR A 70 -5.15 0.33 -1.85
C THR A 70 -6.02 -0.66 -1.07
N TYR A 71 -6.73 -0.17 -0.08
CA TYR A 71 -7.60 -0.94 0.80
C TYR A 71 -8.67 -1.70 0.01
N TYR A 72 -9.39 -1.01 -0.87
CA TYR A 72 -10.42 -1.63 -1.72
C TYR A 72 -9.83 -2.59 -2.76
N ILE A 73 -8.62 -2.33 -3.24
CA ILE A 73 -7.90 -3.24 -4.14
C ILE A 73 -7.60 -4.57 -3.44
N TYR A 74 -7.21 -4.52 -2.16
CA TYR A 74 -6.94 -5.72 -1.38
C TYR A 74 -8.21 -6.54 -1.13
N ILE A 75 -9.32 -5.87 -0.83
CA ILE A 75 -10.64 -6.51 -0.72
C ILE A 75 -10.99 -7.22 -2.04
N ARG A 76 -10.84 -6.52 -3.18
CA ARG A 76 -11.15 -7.10 -4.49
C ARG A 76 -10.31 -8.33 -4.79
N ASN A 77 -9.01 -8.31 -4.48
CA ASN A 77 -8.15 -9.47 -4.68
C ASN A 77 -8.53 -10.65 -3.77
N LEU A 78 -8.95 -10.40 -2.53
CA LEU A 78 -9.48 -11.44 -1.63
C LEU A 78 -10.79 -12.04 -2.14
N GLN A 79 -11.65 -11.25 -2.80
CA GLN A 79 -12.86 -11.74 -3.45
C GLN A 79 -12.53 -12.65 -4.64
N LEU A 80 -11.58 -12.24 -5.49
CA LEU A 80 -11.14 -13.06 -6.62
C LEU A 80 -10.57 -14.42 -6.19
N GLN A 81 -10.01 -14.51 -4.98
CA GLN A 81 -9.48 -15.75 -4.41
C GLN A 81 -10.52 -16.55 -3.59
N GLY A 82 -11.77 -16.09 -3.49
CA GLY A 82 -12.81 -16.73 -2.66
C GLY A 82 -12.53 -16.71 -1.16
N GLU A 83 -11.59 -15.87 -0.71
CA GLU A 83 -11.18 -15.77 0.69
C GLU A 83 -11.95 -14.69 1.44
N TRP A 84 -12.48 -13.71 0.71
CA TRP A 84 -13.33 -12.66 1.28
C TRP A 84 -14.61 -13.23 1.88
N GLU A 85 -15.28 -14.12 1.15
CA GLU A 85 -16.58 -14.72 1.51
C GLU A 85 -16.50 -15.62 2.74
N LYS A 86 -15.29 -16.11 3.08
CA LYS A 86 -15.04 -16.89 4.30
C LYS A 86 -15.08 -16.02 5.58
N MET A 87 -14.93 -14.71 5.46
CA MET A 87 -15.00 -13.80 6.61
C MET A 87 -16.45 -13.53 7.01
N LYS A 88 -16.69 -13.39 8.33
CA LYS A 88 -18.05 -13.07 8.82
C LYS A 88 -18.54 -11.76 8.23
N ARG A 89 -19.82 -11.71 7.85
CA ARG A 89 -20.44 -10.55 7.20
C ARG A 89 -20.32 -9.24 7.99
N ILE A 90 -20.31 -9.31 9.32
CA ILE A 90 -20.09 -8.16 10.20
C ILE A 90 -18.70 -7.54 9.97
N PHE A 91 -17.65 -8.36 9.87
CA PHE A 91 -16.29 -7.87 9.61
C PHE A 91 -16.15 -7.31 8.19
N GLN A 92 -16.78 -7.93 7.21
CA GLN A 92 -16.80 -7.43 5.83
C GLN A 92 -17.40 -6.02 5.78
N LEU A 93 -18.57 -5.82 6.40
CA LEU A 93 -19.26 -4.54 6.44
C LEU A 93 -18.44 -3.47 7.18
N PHE A 94 -17.87 -3.83 8.33
CA PHE A 94 -16.98 -2.95 9.08
C PHE A 94 -15.81 -2.49 8.22
N ILE A 95 -15.11 -3.41 7.56
CA ILE A 95 -13.96 -3.12 6.70
C ILE A 95 -14.40 -2.16 5.57
N TYR A 96 -15.48 -2.47 4.86
CA TYR A 96 -15.98 -1.61 3.78
C TYR A 96 -16.32 -0.18 4.20
N ILE A 97 -16.95 -0.03 5.36
CA ILE A 97 -17.44 1.28 5.83
C ILE A 97 -16.32 2.08 6.51
N PHE A 98 -15.30 1.41 7.06
CA PHE A 98 -14.32 2.04 7.94
C PHE A 98 -13.68 3.33 7.39
N PRO A 99 -13.10 3.38 6.17
CA PRO A 99 -12.49 4.62 5.67
C PRO A 99 -13.50 5.77 5.56
N ALA A 100 -14.72 5.48 5.09
CA ALA A 100 -15.79 6.46 4.99
C ALA A 100 -16.29 6.91 6.37
N PHE A 101 -16.40 5.98 7.32
CA PHE A 101 -16.80 6.27 8.69
C PHE A 101 -15.81 7.21 9.37
N VAL A 102 -14.49 7.00 9.24
CA VAL A 102 -13.49 7.90 9.82
C VAL A 102 -13.62 9.31 9.23
N VAL A 103 -13.74 9.42 7.90
CA VAL A 103 -13.94 10.72 7.23
C VAL A 103 -15.22 11.42 7.70
N LEU A 104 -16.33 10.68 7.82
CA LEU A 104 -17.63 11.23 8.27
C LEU A 104 -17.65 11.58 9.76
N TYR A 105 -17.00 10.77 10.60
CA TYR A 105 -16.87 11.03 12.03
C TYR A 105 -16.09 12.33 12.27
N ASN A 106 -15.01 12.53 11.53
CA ASN A 106 -14.24 13.78 11.56
C ASN A 106 -15.06 14.97 11.01
N TYR A 107 -15.90 14.77 9.99
CA TYR A 107 -16.78 15.81 9.43
C TYR A 107 -17.84 16.33 10.42
N ASN A 108 -18.47 15.44 11.20
CA ASN A 108 -19.60 15.79 12.04
C ASN A 108 -19.22 16.54 13.34
N ASN A 109 -17.92 16.65 13.65
CA ASN A 109 -17.42 17.38 14.81
C ASN A 109 -17.21 18.89 14.56
N GLY A 110 -17.72 19.44 13.44
CA GLY A 110 -17.84 20.89 13.21
C GLY A 110 -16.62 21.58 12.60
N THR A 111 -15.51 20.87 12.40
CA THR A 111 -14.37 21.33 11.60
C THR A 111 -14.58 20.89 10.16
N LEU A 112 -14.68 21.84 9.21
CA LEU A 112 -14.50 21.52 7.80
C LEU A 112 -13.03 21.12 7.58
N ASP A 113 -12.77 19.84 7.82
CA ASP A 113 -11.46 19.21 8.09
C ASP A 113 -10.52 19.20 6.86
N LEU A 114 -11.02 19.60 5.69
CA LEU A 114 -10.16 19.93 4.55
C LEU A 114 -9.15 21.01 4.95
N GLN A 115 -9.51 21.99 5.78
CA GLN A 115 -8.53 22.97 6.27
C GLN A 115 -7.49 22.32 7.19
N ARG A 116 -7.82 21.31 8.01
CA ARG A 116 -6.82 20.61 8.84
C ARG A 116 -5.80 19.85 7.99
N PHE A 117 -6.24 19.26 6.87
CA PHE A 117 -5.36 18.53 5.96
C PHE A 117 -4.58 19.42 4.98
N PHE A 118 -5.19 20.51 4.50
CA PHE A 118 -4.62 21.36 3.46
C PHE A 118 -4.06 22.70 3.97
N ASN A 119 -4.38 23.09 5.21
CA ASN A 119 -3.90 24.29 5.89
C ASN A 119 -3.22 23.92 7.22
N ASN A 120 -2.39 22.87 7.19
CA ASN A 120 -1.59 22.41 8.33
C ASN A 120 -0.24 23.15 8.35
N GLU A 121 0.12 23.77 9.48
CA GLU A 121 1.44 24.41 9.64
C GLU A 121 2.60 23.42 9.48
N ASN A 122 2.38 22.13 9.79
CA ASN A 122 3.40 21.09 9.72
C ASN A 122 3.55 20.47 8.32
N ILE A 123 2.51 20.52 7.49
CA ILE A 123 2.49 19.91 6.15
C ILE A 123 1.97 20.94 5.14
N PRO A 124 2.86 21.68 4.47
CA PRO A 124 2.44 22.68 3.51
C PRO A 124 1.76 22.02 2.30
N ILE A 125 0.86 22.77 1.63
CA ILE A 125 0.02 22.22 0.57
C ILE A 125 0.80 21.56 -0.59
N TRP A 126 1.96 22.10 -0.94
CA TRP A 126 2.82 21.51 -1.98
C TRP A 126 3.32 20.11 -1.58
N LEU A 127 3.56 19.88 -0.29
CA LEU A 127 4.01 18.59 0.24
C LEU A 127 2.84 17.60 0.23
N VAL A 128 1.63 18.05 0.59
CA VAL A 128 0.39 17.24 0.44
C VAL A 128 0.16 16.83 -1.02
N LEU A 129 0.36 17.75 -1.97
CA LEU A 129 0.26 17.43 -3.41
C LEU A 129 1.32 16.40 -3.82
N LEU A 130 2.57 16.56 -3.39
CA LEU A 130 3.64 15.60 -3.66
C LEU A 130 3.31 14.22 -3.09
N GLY A 131 2.87 14.14 -1.84
CA GLY A 131 2.47 12.90 -1.18
C GLY A 131 1.29 12.24 -1.90
N THR A 132 0.29 13.01 -2.28
CA THR A 132 -0.89 12.51 -3.00
C THR A 132 -0.52 11.95 -4.38
N ILE A 133 0.30 12.67 -5.15
CA ILE A 133 0.79 12.20 -6.45
C ILE A 133 1.64 10.92 -6.27
N ALA A 134 2.51 10.88 -5.26
CA ALA A 134 3.30 9.69 -4.95
C ALA A 134 2.40 8.48 -4.67
N GLN A 135 1.31 8.67 -3.92
CA GLN A 135 0.34 7.62 -3.61
C GLN A 135 -0.47 7.19 -4.84
N ILE A 136 -0.84 8.12 -5.73
CA ILE A 136 -1.49 7.79 -7.02
C ILE A 136 -0.57 6.89 -7.84
N VAL A 137 0.67 7.33 -8.07
CA VAL A 137 1.67 6.57 -8.84
C VAL A 137 1.92 5.19 -8.23
N PHE A 138 2.04 5.13 -6.90
CA PHE A 138 2.23 3.87 -6.19
C PHE A 138 1.02 2.93 -6.30
N ASN A 139 -0.20 3.48 -6.41
CA ASN A 139 -1.42 2.70 -6.62
C ASN A 139 -1.58 2.19 -8.06
N LEU A 140 -1.05 2.89 -9.06
CA LEU A 140 -1.12 2.48 -10.48
C LEU A 140 -0.55 1.08 -10.72
N ARG A 141 0.39 0.62 -9.89
CA ARG A 141 0.91 -0.76 -9.96
C ARG A 141 -0.20 -1.80 -9.91
N PHE A 142 -1.21 -1.58 -9.07
CA PHE A 142 -2.31 -2.52 -8.88
C PHE A 142 -3.30 -2.45 -10.03
N LEU A 143 -3.55 -1.26 -10.58
CA LEU A 143 -4.32 -1.13 -11.83
C LEU A 143 -3.63 -1.88 -12.97
N TYR A 144 -2.31 -1.71 -13.10
CA TYR A 144 -1.50 -2.42 -14.09
C TYR A 144 -1.59 -3.94 -13.89
N GLN A 145 -1.44 -4.42 -12.66
CA GLN A 145 -1.57 -5.83 -12.32
C GLN A 145 -2.96 -6.36 -12.63
N TRP A 146 -4.01 -5.61 -12.32
CA TRP A 146 -5.39 -6.02 -12.56
C TRP A 146 -5.65 -6.18 -14.06
N VAL A 147 -5.34 -5.16 -14.86
CA VAL A 147 -5.49 -5.22 -16.33
C VAL A 147 -4.68 -6.39 -16.92
N TYR A 148 -3.47 -6.63 -16.40
CA TYR A 148 -2.65 -7.76 -16.83
C TYR A 148 -3.28 -9.11 -16.46
N SER A 149 -3.80 -9.23 -15.23
CA SER A 149 -4.38 -10.46 -14.69
C SER A 149 -5.69 -10.81 -15.38
N GLU A 150 -6.53 -9.83 -15.75
CA GLU A 150 -7.74 -10.07 -16.53
C GLU A 150 -7.44 -10.60 -17.92
N ARG A 151 -6.43 -10.04 -18.59
CA ARG A 151 -6.01 -10.50 -19.92
C ARG A 151 -5.41 -11.90 -19.93
N LYS A 152 -4.79 -12.32 -18.83
CA LYS A 152 -4.09 -13.62 -18.71
C LYS A 152 -4.82 -14.66 -17.87
N LYS A 153 -5.90 -14.28 -17.17
CA LYS A 153 -6.65 -15.10 -16.21
C LYS A 153 -5.79 -15.70 -15.07
N GLU A 154 -4.67 -15.07 -14.75
CA GLU A 154 -3.73 -15.52 -13.72
C GLU A 154 -3.35 -14.33 -12.82
N SER A 155 -3.29 -14.55 -11.49
CA SER A 155 -2.94 -13.51 -10.51
C SER A 155 -1.41 -13.42 -10.34
N ILE A 156 -0.73 -12.93 -11.39
CA ILE A 156 0.73 -12.77 -11.42
C ILE A 156 1.08 -11.29 -11.24
N LEU A 157 2.21 -11.00 -10.57
CA LEU A 157 2.77 -9.65 -10.48
C LEU A 157 3.76 -9.42 -11.64
N PRO A 158 3.36 -8.72 -12.72
CA PRO A 158 4.19 -8.53 -13.91
C PRO A 158 5.36 -7.57 -13.64
N LEU A 159 6.34 -7.52 -14.55
CA LEU A 159 7.48 -6.59 -14.47
C LEU A 159 7.04 -5.13 -14.25
N GLY A 160 5.98 -4.68 -14.93
CA GLY A 160 5.43 -3.32 -14.78
C GLY A 160 4.94 -3.02 -13.37
N PHE A 161 4.42 -4.01 -12.62
CA PHE A 161 4.04 -3.85 -11.22
C PHE A 161 5.25 -3.46 -10.36
N TRP A 162 6.40 -4.11 -10.58
CA TRP A 162 7.62 -3.87 -9.81
C TRP A 162 8.28 -2.55 -10.17
N ILE A 163 8.30 -2.18 -11.45
CA ILE A 163 8.80 -0.88 -11.91
C ILE A 163 7.96 0.26 -11.31
N LEU A 164 6.62 0.19 -11.42
CA LEU A 164 5.73 1.19 -10.82
C LEU A 164 5.86 1.23 -9.29
N SER A 165 6.06 0.08 -8.64
CA SER A 165 6.32 0.03 -7.20
C SER A 165 7.60 0.77 -6.82
N LEU A 166 8.68 0.62 -7.59
CA LEU A 166 9.94 1.30 -7.34
C LEU A 166 9.81 2.82 -7.56
N ILE A 167 9.19 3.25 -8.66
CA ILE A 167 8.96 4.68 -8.95
C ILE A 167 8.11 5.31 -7.84
N GLY A 168 6.98 4.71 -7.50
CA GLY A 168 6.11 5.23 -6.44
C GLY A 168 6.79 5.21 -5.07
N ALA A 169 7.55 4.15 -4.74
CA ALA A 169 8.30 4.10 -3.48
C ALA A 169 9.37 5.18 -3.38
N SER A 170 10.09 5.48 -4.47
CA SER A 170 11.05 6.59 -4.52
C SER A 170 10.38 7.93 -4.25
N MET A 171 9.19 8.17 -4.82
CA MET A 171 8.42 9.39 -4.56
C MET A 171 7.95 9.47 -3.10
N VAL A 172 7.48 8.34 -2.52
CA VAL A 172 7.08 8.29 -1.11
C VAL A 172 8.29 8.42 -0.18
N LEU A 173 9.48 7.96 -0.57
CA LEU A 173 10.71 8.18 0.20
C LEU A 173 11.10 9.65 0.22
N ILE A 174 11.02 10.35 -0.92
CA ILE A 174 11.24 11.80 -0.97
C ILE A 174 10.25 12.51 -0.04
N TYR A 175 8.96 12.14 -0.13
CA TYR A 175 7.92 12.65 0.76
C TYR A 175 8.27 12.41 2.25
N ALA A 176 8.65 11.18 2.61
CA ALA A 176 8.99 10.79 3.97
C ALA A 176 10.20 11.55 4.52
N ILE A 177 11.23 11.79 3.70
CA ILE A 177 12.41 12.57 4.11
C ILE A 177 12.01 14.03 4.38
N LEU A 178 11.28 14.65 3.47
CA LEU A 178 10.83 16.04 3.61
C LEU A 178 9.92 16.24 4.82
N ARG A 179 9.04 15.26 5.08
CA ARG A 179 8.12 15.23 6.21
C ARG A 179 8.75 14.71 7.52
N LYS A 180 10.02 14.25 7.46
CA LYS A 180 10.74 13.60 8.56
C LYS A 180 9.96 12.44 9.19
N ASP A 181 9.30 11.64 8.35
CA ASP A 181 8.52 10.48 8.76
C ASP A 181 9.38 9.19 8.79
N PRO A 182 9.77 8.70 9.98
CA PRO A 182 10.59 7.49 10.07
C PRO A 182 9.82 6.20 9.70
N VAL A 183 8.49 6.19 9.83
CA VAL A 183 7.66 5.01 9.53
C VAL A 183 7.60 4.79 8.02
N LEU A 184 7.23 5.83 7.26
CA LEU A 184 7.21 5.72 5.80
C LEU A 184 8.62 5.47 5.25
N PHE A 185 9.63 6.14 5.80
CA PHE A 185 11.02 5.97 5.35
C PHE A 185 11.49 4.52 5.47
N THR A 186 11.37 3.93 6.67
CA THR A 186 11.84 2.55 6.92
C THR A 186 11.10 1.51 6.09
N GLY A 187 9.77 1.61 6.00
CA GLY A 187 8.95 0.68 5.23
C GLY A 187 9.25 0.72 3.72
N HIS A 188 9.41 1.92 3.16
CA HIS A 188 9.67 2.08 1.73
C HIS A 188 11.11 1.75 1.32
N ILE A 189 12.10 1.90 2.21
CA ILE A 189 13.46 1.38 1.95
C ILE A 189 13.43 -0.13 1.79
N PHE A 190 12.84 -0.82 2.78
CA PHE A 190 12.74 -2.28 2.73
C PHE A 190 12.01 -2.75 1.47
N GLY A 191 10.86 -2.14 1.16
CA GLY A 191 10.11 -2.45 -0.05
C GLY A 191 10.91 -2.24 -1.34
N SER A 192 11.69 -1.16 -1.41
CA SER A 192 12.49 -0.82 -2.61
C SER A 192 13.53 -1.89 -2.93
N VAL A 193 14.20 -2.45 -1.90
CA VAL A 193 15.15 -3.57 -2.07
C VAL A 193 14.46 -4.78 -2.72
N VAL A 194 13.27 -5.15 -2.24
CA VAL A 194 12.48 -6.25 -2.79
C VAL A 194 12.06 -5.97 -4.24
N TYR A 195 11.63 -4.74 -4.54
CA TYR A 195 11.20 -4.35 -5.88
C TYR A 195 12.34 -4.43 -6.90
N VAL A 196 13.52 -3.88 -6.57
CA VAL A 196 14.72 -3.95 -7.42
C VAL A 196 15.09 -5.41 -7.72
N ARG A 197 15.12 -6.27 -6.69
CA ARG A 197 15.41 -7.70 -6.87
C ARG A 197 14.42 -8.37 -7.82
N ASN A 198 13.12 -8.12 -7.67
CA ASN A 198 12.09 -8.72 -8.52
C ASN A 198 12.14 -8.20 -9.97
N ILE A 199 12.57 -6.95 -10.19
CA ILE A 199 12.85 -6.42 -11.54
C ILE A 199 14.00 -7.20 -12.18
N ILE A 200 15.13 -7.33 -11.47
CA ILE A 200 16.31 -8.06 -11.97
C ILE A 200 15.96 -9.51 -12.32
N LEU A 201 15.23 -10.20 -11.44
CA LEU A 201 14.77 -11.57 -11.67
C LEU A 201 13.91 -11.67 -12.93
N SER A 202 12.95 -10.76 -13.07
CA SER A 202 12.01 -10.74 -14.21
C SER A 202 12.73 -10.48 -15.54
N LEU A 203 13.73 -9.60 -15.55
CA LEU A 203 14.55 -9.34 -16.75
C LEU A 203 15.42 -10.54 -17.14
N LYS A 204 16.03 -11.23 -16.15
CA LYS A 204 16.81 -12.45 -16.40
C LYS A 204 15.96 -13.58 -16.97
N SER A 205 14.77 -13.82 -16.41
CA SER A 205 13.84 -14.85 -16.89
C SER A 205 13.38 -14.58 -18.33
N LYS A 206 13.09 -13.32 -18.68
CA LYS A 206 12.69 -12.94 -20.04
C LYS A 206 13.83 -13.14 -21.05
N ARG A 207 15.07 -12.86 -20.65
CA ARG A 207 16.26 -13.07 -21.50
C ARG A 207 16.48 -14.54 -21.81
N GLN A 208 16.42 -15.41 -20.80
CA GLN A 208 16.55 -16.87 -20.98
C GLN A 208 15.49 -17.45 -21.91
N LEU A 209 14.26 -16.92 -21.86
CA LEU A 209 13.17 -17.37 -22.73
C LEU A 209 13.31 -16.90 -24.18
N ASN A 210 14.06 -15.83 -24.43
CA ASN A 210 14.35 -15.32 -25.77
C ASN A 210 15.61 -15.97 -26.39
N GLU A 211 16.48 -16.55 -25.56
CA GLU A 211 17.71 -17.25 -25.97
C GLU A 211 17.48 -18.77 -26.19
N ALA A 212 16.28 -19.29 -25.86
CA ALA A 212 15.87 -20.69 -26.03
C ALA A 212 14.88 -20.83 -27.20
#